data_AF-A0A935HX53-F1
#
_entry.id   AF-A0A935HX53-F1
#
_cell.length_a   1.000
_cell.length_b   1.000
_cell.length_c   1.000
_cell.angle_alpha   90.00
_cell.angle_beta   90.00
_cell.angle_gamma   90.00
#
_symmetry.space_group_name_H-M   'P 1'
#
loop_
_entity.id
_entity.type
_entity.pdbx_description
1 polymer ?
#
loop_
_entity_poly.entity_id
_entity_poly.type
_entity_poly.pdbx_seq_one_letter_code
_entity_poly.pdbx_strand_id
1 'polypeptide(L)'
;MENVLIEYLSDKEILLIIDNCEHLIDACAALAEKLLQYSPKLKIIATSRESLRCDGEITHKVLSLDHPDLMKKVTPIQLVQYEAVRLFIERALAVNPNFRVTNDNAPSLAQICYQLDECFL
;
A
#
# COMPACT_ATOMS: atom_id res chain seq x y z
N MET A 1 27.83 -8.58 -5.10
CA MET A 1 26.48 -9.06 -5.50
C MET A 1 25.84 -8.12 -6.51
N GLU A 2 25.81 -6.80 -6.29
CA GLU A 2 25.24 -5.82 -7.25
C GLU A 2 25.76 -5.94 -8.68
N ASN A 3 27.07 -6.17 -8.88
CA ASN A 3 27.65 -6.28 -10.22
C ASN A 3 27.06 -7.46 -11.03
N VAL A 4 26.69 -8.57 -10.38
CA VAL A 4 26.05 -9.70 -11.04
C VAL A 4 24.64 -9.32 -11.50
N LEU A 5 23.93 -8.53 -10.70
CA LEU A 5 22.59 -8.05 -11.04
C LEU A 5 22.65 -7.10 -12.23
N ILE A 6 23.62 -6.17 -12.23
CA ILE A 6 23.85 -5.24 -13.34
C ILE A 6 24.18 -6.00 -14.62
N GLU A 7 25.14 -6.93 -14.57
CA GLU A 7 25.52 -7.74 -15.73
C GLU A 7 24.31 -8.50 -16.28
N TYR A 8 23.53 -9.13 -15.40
CA TYR A 8 22.34 -9.89 -15.80
C TYR A 8 21.23 -9.01 -16.38
N LEU A 9 21.04 -7.78 -15.89
CA LEU A 9 19.94 -6.91 -16.31
C LEU A 9 20.30 -5.98 -17.48
N SER A 10 21.60 -5.80 -17.76
CA SER A 10 22.12 -4.80 -18.70
C SER A 10 21.51 -4.85 -20.12
N ASP A 11 21.22 -6.05 -20.63
CA ASP A 11 20.69 -6.27 -21.98
C ASP A 11 19.19 -6.65 -21.99
N LYS A 12 18.55 -6.71 -20.81
CA LYS A 12 17.17 -7.18 -20.65
C LYS A 12 16.17 -6.04 -20.57
N GLU A 13 14.96 -6.32 -21.03
CA GLU A 13 13.80 -5.47 -20.84
C GLU A 13 12.92 -6.08 -19.74
N ILE A 14 13.07 -5.55 -18.52
CA ILE A 14 12.47 -6.11 -17.30
C ILE A 14 11.79 -4.99 -16.51
N LEU A 15 10.71 -5.37 -15.82
CA LEU A 15 10.14 -4.60 -14.72
C LEU A 15 10.58 -5.22 -13.40
N LEU A 16 11.37 -4.49 -12.61
CA LEU A 16 11.78 -4.88 -11.27
C LEU A 16 10.84 -4.24 -10.25
N ILE A 17 10.30 -5.04 -9.34
CA ILE A 17 9.50 -4.57 -8.21
C ILE A 17 10.34 -4.69 -6.95
N ILE A 18 10.53 -3.58 -6.23
CA ILE A 18 11.17 -3.54 -4.92
C ILE A 18 10.08 -3.20 -3.92
N ASP A 19 9.76 -4.16 -3.04
CA ASP A 19 8.66 -4.01 -2.10
C ASP A 19 9.17 -3.60 -0.72
N ASN A 20 8.38 -2.79 0.00
CA ASN A 20 8.57 -2.45 1.41
C ASN A 20 9.91 -1.76 1.72
N CYS A 21 10.27 -0.74 0.93
CA CYS A 21 11.55 -0.03 1.02
C CYS A 21 11.68 0.87 2.26
N GLU A 22 10.64 1.12 3.06
CA GLU A 22 10.63 2.14 4.12
C GLU A 22 11.74 1.99 5.18
N HIS A 23 12.29 0.79 5.36
CA HIS A 23 13.37 0.54 6.32
C HIS A 23 14.77 0.69 5.72
N LEU A 24 14.88 0.76 4.39
CA LEU A 24 16.15 0.69 3.64
C LEU A 24 16.18 1.70 2.49
N ILE A 25 15.53 2.84 2.64
CA ILE A 25 15.33 3.83 1.57
C ILE A 25 16.64 4.17 0.85
N ASP A 26 17.67 4.58 1.59
CA ASP A 26 18.95 4.98 1.01
C ASP A 26 19.62 3.84 0.23
N ALA A 27 19.54 2.61 0.74
CA ALA A 27 20.12 1.44 0.09
C ALA A 27 19.33 1.04 -1.17
N CYS A 28 18.01 1.08 -1.11
CA CYS A 28 17.12 0.84 -2.24
C CYS A 28 17.30 1.91 -3.33
N ALA A 29 17.48 3.17 -2.94
CA ALA A 29 17.74 4.28 -3.83
C ALA A 29 19.06 4.12 -4.57
N ALA A 30 20.15 3.89 -3.84
CA ALA A 30 21.47 3.67 -4.42
C ALA A 30 21.51 2.47 -5.38
N LEU A 31 20.80 1.38 -5.03
CA LEU A 31 20.65 0.23 -5.92
C LEU A 31 19.86 0.60 -7.18
N ALA A 32 18.71 1.26 -7.05
CA ALA A 32 17.86 1.64 -8.17
C ALA A 32 18.59 2.55 -9.16
N GLU A 33 19.27 3.58 -8.67
CA GLU A 33 20.07 4.51 -9.48
C GLU A 33 21.15 3.77 -10.27
N LYS A 34 21.91 2.91 -9.59
CA LYS A 34 22.96 2.13 -10.23
C LYS A 34 22.40 1.18 -11.28
N LEU A 35 21.31 0.47 -10.99
CA LEU A 35 20.70 -0.45 -11.96
C LEU A 35 20.18 0.30 -13.20
N LEU A 36 19.51 1.43 -13.01
CA LEU A 36 18.99 2.26 -14.09
C LEU A 36 20.10 2.88 -14.95
N GLN A 37 21.24 3.23 -14.32
CA GLN A 37 22.40 3.77 -15.04
C GLN A 37 22.99 2.76 -16.05
N TYR A 38 23.04 1.47 -15.69
CA TYR A 38 23.68 0.43 -16.50
C TYR A 38 22.69 -0.43 -17.32
N SER A 39 21.39 -0.31 -17.08
CA SER A 39 20.34 -1.11 -17.74
C SER A 39 19.26 -0.20 -18.34
N PRO A 40 19.46 0.36 -19.54
CA PRO A 40 18.60 1.42 -20.09
C PRO A 40 17.16 0.99 -20.40
N LYS A 41 16.89 -0.32 -20.47
CA LYS A 41 15.54 -0.88 -20.68
C LYS A 41 14.87 -1.34 -19.39
N LEU A 42 15.54 -1.23 -18.25
CA LEU A 42 14.99 -1.59 -16.96
C LEU A 42 13.96 -0.54 -16.52
N LYS A 43 12.84 -1.01 -15.99
CA LYS A 43 11.88 -0.17 -15.26
C LYS A 43 11.82 -0.67 -13.82
N ILE A 44 11.69 0.25 -12.87
CA ILE A 44 11.60 -0.08 -11.45
C ILE A 44 10.29 0.49 -10.89
N ILE A 45 9.55 -0.34 -10.17
CA ILE A 45 8.50 0.09 -9.26
C ILE A 45 8.98 -0.21 -7.84
N ALA A 46 9.09 0.83 -7.02
CA ALA A 46 9.36 0.68 -5.60
C ALA A 46 8.09 1.00 -4.81
N THR A 47 7.76 0.18 -3.82
CA THR A 47 6.73 0.50 -2.83
C THR A 47 7.41 0.92 -1.53
N SER A 48 6.89 1.97 -0.92
CA SER A 48 7.44 2.55 0.31
C SER A 48 6.40 3.46 0.94
N ARG A 49 6.55 3.72 2.24
CA ARG A 49 5.75 4.73 2.96
C ARG A 49 6.21 6.17 2.70
N GLU A 50 7.42 6.34 2.18
CA GLU A 50 7.96 7.63 1.75
C GLU A 50 8.79 7.49 0.46
N SER A 51 9.00 8.61 -0.25
CA SER A 51 9.75 8.64 -1.50
C SER A 51 11.19 8.15 -1.31
N LEU A 52 11.72 7.45 -2.32
CA LEU A 52 13.10 6.96 -2.30
C LEU A 52 14.13 8.09 -2.51
N ARG A 53 13.68 9.22 -3.05
CA ARG A 53 14.47 10.42 -3.36
C ARG A 53 15.56 10.18 -4.40
N CYS A 54 15.30 9.26 -5.34
CA CYS A 54 16.20 9.00 -6.47
C CYS A 54 16.05 10.07 -7.55
N ASP A 55 17.12 10.30 -8.30
CA ASP A 55 17.03 11.12 -9.52
C ASP A 55 16.06 10.51 -10.54
N GLY A 56 15.12 11.33 -11.02
CA GLY A 56 14.10 10.91 -11.98
C GLY A 56 12.94 10.07 -11.38
N GLU A 57 12.84 9.98 -10.05
CA GLU A 57 11.72 9.31 -9.38
C GLU A 57 10.38 9.97 -9.72
N ILE A 58 9.37 9.14 -10.01
CA ILE A 58 7.97 9.55 -10.12
C ILE A 58 7.20 8.88 -8.98
N THR A 59 6.76 9.68 -8.00
CA THR A 59 5.98 9.16 -6.87
C THR A 59 4.49 9.09 -7.20
N HIS A 60 3.90 7.91 -7.03
CA HIS A 60 2.46 7.71 -7.10
C HIS A 60 1.92 7.45 -5.69
N LYS A 61 1.21 8.43 -5.12
CA LYS A 61 0.56 8.26 -3.80
C LYS A 61 -0.64 7.33 -3.96
N VAL A 62 -0.60 6.19 -3.29
CA VAL A 62 -1.77 5.33 -3.11
C VAL A 62 -2.63 5.94 -2.00
N LEU A 63 -3.85 6.33 -2.34
CA LEU A 63 -4.78 6.87 -1.35
C LEU A 63 -5.35 5.74 -0.52
N SER A 64 -5.61 6.05 0.75
CA SER A 64 -6.36 5.19 1.64
C SER A 64 -7.77 4.90 1.12
N LEU A 65 -8.33 3.79 1.58
CA LEU A 65 -9.72 3.41 1.30
C LEU A 65 -10.69 4.39 1.98
N ASP A 66 -11.82 4.66 1.33
CA ASP A 66 -12.88 5.47 1.94
C ASP A 66 -13.37 4.83 3.26
N HIS A 67 -13.47 5.65 4.30
CA HIS A 67 -13.81 5.20 5.65
C HIS A 67 -14.84 6.14 6.32
N PRO A 68 -15.63 5.64 7.27
CA PRO A 68 -16.63 6.46 7.95
C PRO A 68 -15.96 7.54 8.80
N ASP A 69 -16.55 8.74 8.80
CA ASP A 69 -16.21 9.84 9.70
C ASP A 69 -16.93 9.64 11.04
N LEU A 70 -16.18 9.60 12.15
CA LEU A 70 -16.71 9.38 13.49
C LEU A 70 -17.66 10.47 13.98
N MET A 71 -17.60 11.66 13.40
CA MET A 71 -18.52 12.77 13.73
C MET A 71 -19.89 12.60 13.08
N LYS A 72 -20.04 11.68 12.10
CA LYS A 72 -21.29 11.40 11.41
C LYS A 72 -21.94 10.14 11.97
N LYS A 73 -23.23 10.25 12.32
CA LYS A 73 -24.04 9.07 12.61
C LYS A 73 -24.34 8.33 11.31
N VAL A 74 -23.77 7.13 11.17
CA VAL A 74 -23.94 6.28 10.00
C VAL A 74 -24.76 5.05 10.39
N THR A 75 -25.82 4.75 9.65
CA THR A 75 -26.59 3.51 9.84
C THR A 75 -25.78 2.30 9.34
N PRO A 76 -26.03 1.06 9.79
CA PRO A 76 -25.33 -0.12 9.26
C PRO A 76 -25.36 -0.25 7.74
N ILE A 77 -26.49 0.11 7.11
CA ILE A 77 -26.67 0.06 5.64
C ILE A 77 -25.75 1.05 4.94
N GLN A 78 -25.55 2.24 5.51
CA GLN A 78 -24.61 3.22 4.98
C GLN A 78 -23.16 2.82 5.30
N LEU A 79 -22.93 2.21 6.45
CA LEU A 79 -21.59 1.81 6.90
C LEU A 79 -20.95 0.80 5.93
N VAL A 80 -21.73 -0.15 5.42
CA VAL A 80 -21.22 -1.15 4.45
C VAL A 80 -20.93 -0.58 3.06
N GLN A 81 -21.17 0.70 2.80
CA GLN A 81 -20.80 1.35 1.54
C GLN A 81 -19.35 1.82 1.52
N TYR A 82 -18.75 2.08 2.69
CA TYR A 82 -17.35 2.49 2.82
C TYR A 82 -16.41 1.36 2.43
N GLU A 83 -15.38 1.66 1.63
CA GLU A 83 -14.44 0.68 1.10
C GLU A 83 -13.66 -0.04 2.21
N ALA A 84 -13.20 0.71 3.22
CA ALA A 84 -12.51 0.15 4.39
C ALA A 84 -13.40 -0.85 5.15
N VAL A 85 -14.68 -0.52 5.32
CA VAL A 85 -15.66 -1.40 5.99
C VAL A 85 -15.94 -2.63 5.15
N ARG A 86 -16.09 -2.50 3.82
CA ARG A 86 -16.28 -3.65 2.92
C ARG A 86 -15.11 -4.61 3.00
N LEU A 87 -13.88 -4.10 2.96
CA LEU A 87 -12.68 -4.92 3.12
C LEU A 87 -12.66 -5.60 4.49
N PHE A 88 -13.01 -4.89 5.56
CA PHE A 88 -13.13 -5.48 6.90
C PHE A 88 -14.12 -6.65 6.90
N ILE A 89 -15.32 -6.46 6.34
CA ILE A 89 -16.37 -7.49 6.28
C ILE A 89 -15.88 -8.70 5.49
N GLU A 90 -15.22 -8.48 4.35
CA GLU A 90 -14.65 -9.54 3.52
C GLU A 90 -13.65 -10.39 4.33
N ARG A 91 -12.74 -9.73 5.06
CA ARG A 91 -11.76 -10.41 5.91
C ARG A 91 -12.42 -11.10 7.12
N ALA A 92 -13.42 -10.48 7.73
CA ALA A 92 -14.17 -11.06 8.84
C ALA A 92 -14.95 -12.31 8.42
N LEU A 93 -15.57 -12.29 7.23
CA LEU A 93 -16.28 -13.45 6.66
C LEU A 93 -15.33 -14.59 6.30
N ALA A 94 -14.10 -14.29 5.86
CA ALA A 94 -13.09 -15.30 5.59
C ALA A 94 -12.66 -16.08 6.84
N VAL A 95 -12.74 -15.46 8.03
CA VAL A 95 -12.43 -16.10 9.33
C VAL A 95 -13.68 -16.66 10.01
N ASN A 96 -14.82 -15.97 9.89
CA ASN A 96 -16.10 -16.33 10.47
C ASN A 96 -17.24 -16.13 9.45
N PRO A 97 -17.71 -17.18 8.77
CA PRO A 97 -18.77 -17.10 7.76
C PRO A 97 -20.12 -16.54 8.26
N ASN A 98 -20.35 -16.60 9.57
CA ASN A 98 -21.56 -16.10 10.22
C ASN A 98 -21.46 -14.63 10.64
N PHE A 99 -20.35 -13.94 10.35
CA PHE A 99 -20.20 -12.52 10.66
C PHE A 99 -21.29 -11.68 9.98
N ARG A 100 -21.95 -10.80 10.75
CA ARG A 100 -22.97 -9.87 10.24
C ARG A 100 -22.75 -8.50 10.86
N VAL A 101 -22.95 -7.47 10.06
CA VAL A 101 -23.02 -6.09 10.57
C VAL A 101 -24.40 -5.89 11.17
N THR A 102 -24.43 -5.43 12.42
CA THR A 102 -25.63 -5.19 13.22
C THR A 102 -25.59 -3.77 13.76
N ASN A 103 -26.71 -3.28 14.31
CA ASN A 103 -26.71 -1.97 14.98
C ASN A 103 -25.75 -1.92 16.17
N ASP A 104 -25.50 -3.06 16.82
CA ASP A 104 -24.69 -3.12 18.04
C ASP A 104 -23.18 -3.05 17.72
N ASN A 105 -22.73 -3.68 16.62
CA ASN A 105 -21.31 -3.69 16.23
C ASN A 105 -20.92 -2.60 15.23
N ALA A 106 -21.89 -1.94 14.58
CA ALA A 106 -21.63 -0.89 13.62
C ALA A 106 -20.77 0.27 14.17
N PRO A 107 -20.99 0.77 15.40
CA PRO A 107 -20.12 1.83 15.96
C PRO A 107 -18.66 1.38 16.11
N SER A 108 -18.43 0.16 16.58
CA SER A 108 -17.07 -0.39 16.73
C SER A 108 -16.38 -0.62 15.39
N LEU A 109 -17.12 -1.07 14.38
CA LEU A 109 -16.59 -1.22 13.02
C LEU A 109 -16.16 0.12 12.43
N ALA A 110 -16.99 1.15 12.60
CA ALA A 110 -16.66 2.50 12.15
C ALA A 110 -15.38 3.01 12.83
N GLN A 111 -15.25 2.81 14.15
CA GLN A 111 -14.07 3.19 14.92
C GLN A 111 -12.80 2.47 14.47
N ILE A 112 -12.86 1.16 14.26
CA ILE A 112 -11.70 0.39 13.79
C ILE A 112 -11.25 0.87 12.41
N CYS A 113 -12.19 1.05 11.47
CA CYS A 113 -11.85 1.49 10.11
C CYS A 113 -11.28 2.91 10.09
N TYR A 114 -11.79 3.81 10.94
CA TYR A 114 -11.26 5.16 11.09
C TYR A 114 -9.85 5.18 11.69
N GLN A 115 -9.62 4.46 12.79
CA GLN A 115 -8.32 4.44 13.47
C GLN A 115 -7.21 3.78 12.64
N LEU A 116 -7.58 2.77 11.85
CA LEU A 116 -6.61 2.15 10.95
C LEU A 116 -6.15 3.12 9.87
N ASP A 117 -6.96 4.09 9.45
CA ASP A 117 -6.52 5.10 8.49
C ASP A 117 -5.68 6.20 9.14
N GLU A 118 -6.03 6.66 10.35
CA GLU A 118 -5.23 7.63 11.10
C GLU A 118 -3.84 7.11 11.50
N CYS A 119 -3.60 5.80 11.48
CA CYS A 119 -2.26 5.25 11.66
C CYS A 119 -1.33 5.47 10.43
N PHE A 120 -1.86 5.98 9.32
CA PHE A 120 -1.14 6.23 8.07
C PHE A 120 -0.99 7.72 7.70
N LEU A 121 -1.42 8.63 8.59
CA LEU A 121 -1.25 10.09 8.43
C LEU A 121 -0.34 10.71 9.49
#